data_AF-A0A4E0QQ68-F1
#
_entry.id   AF-A0A4E0QQ68-F1
#
_cell.length_a   1.000
_cell.length_b   1.000
_cell.length_c   1.000
_cell.angle_alpha   90.00
_cell.angle_beta   90.00
_cell.angle_gamma   90.00
#
_symmetry.space_group_name_H-M   'P 1'
#
loop_
_entity.id
_entity.type
_entity.pdbx_description
1 polymer ?
#
loop_
_entity_poly.entity_id
_entity_poly.type
_entity_poly.pdbx_seq_one_letter_code
_entity_poly.pdbx_strand_id
1 'polypeptide(L)'
;KEQIFIHAEKDYDLRVKNDRREYIGNDHNLIVKKHAKHLIEKTNNLTVKGNDSTHVSGNQYLEVKKECHEKIGKKYFNSSGMETHLKAGMKIVIDAGMDITLKAGGSFIKLDPSGVTIKGAMVKINSGGSAASVKKAKPKGPSQPKEADDAKPGEKFKAPSPPETWEPISLDFPTLMAQKITLEQAAKSGTPFCGTCGK
;
A
#
# COMPACT_ATOMS: atom_id res chain seq x y z
N LYS A 1 22.50 2.94 -22.45
CA LYS A 1 21.49 2.37 -21.53
C LYS A 1 20.19 3.09 -21.81
N GLU A 2 19.13 2.36 -22.10
CA GLU A 2 17.82 2.92 -22.40
C GLU A 2 16.99 2.96 -21.12
N GLN A 3 16.24 4.04 -20.89
CA GLN A 3 15.39 4.21 -19.71
C GLN A 3 14.25 5.19 -20.02
N ILE A 4 13.07 4.89 -19.49
CA ILE A 4 11.98 5.86 -19.34
C ILE A 4 11.86 6.16 -17.85
N PHE A 5 11.92 7.44 -17.49
CA PHE A 5 11.71 7.92 -16.12
C PHE A 5 10.49 8.84 -16.09
N ILE A 6 9.51 8.50 -15.26
CA ILE A 6 8.31 9.29 -15.06
C ILE A 6 8.33 9.78 -13.62
N HIS A 7 8.29 11.09 -13.43
CA HIS A 7 8.19 11.72 -12.12
C HIS A 7 6.96 12.62 -12.08
N ALA A 8 6.11 12.41 -11.08
CA ALA A 8 5.00 13.30 -10.77
C ALA A 8 5.28 13.98 -9.43
N GLU A 9 5.21 15.31 -9.38
CA GLU A 9 5.45 16.09 -8.15
C GLU A 9 4.32 15.90 -7.12
N LYS A 10 3.09 15.69 -7.61
CA LYS A 10 1.88 15.51 -6.80
C LYS A 10 1.20 14.18 -7.16
N ASP A 11 0.07 14.26 -7.86
CA ASP A 11 -0.74 13.11 -8.23
C ASP A 11 -0.32 12.55 -9.60
N TYR A 12 -0.35 11.22 -9.73
CA TYR A 12 -0.22 10.51 -11.00
C TYR A 12 -1.47 9.68 -11.23
N ASP A 13 -2.32 10.15 -12.14
CA ASP A 13 -3.56 9.49 -12.53
C ASP A 13 -3.37 8.79 -13.88
N LEU A 14 -3.57 7.47 -13.88
CA LEU A 14 -3.58 6.67 -15.11
C LEU A 14 -5.00 6.14 -15.37
N ARG A 15 -5.69 6.76 -16.32
CA ARG A 15 -7.04 6.36 -16.74
C ARG A 15 -7.02 5.69 -18.10
N VAL A 16 -7.41 4.42 -18.15
CA VAL A 16 -7.51 3.63 -19.38
C VAL A 16 -8.98 3.28 -19.63
N LYS A 17 -9.54 3.72 -20.77
CA LYS A 17 -10.97 3.54 -21.08
C LYS A 17 -11.34 2.16 -21.63
N ASN A 18 -10.35 1.38 -22.08
CA ASN A 18 -10.54 0.06 -22.65
C ASN A 18 -9.62 -0.96 -21.97
N ASP A 19 -8.48 -1.30 -22.60
CA ASP A 19 -7.55 -2.32 -22.11
C ASP A 19 -6.20 -1.72 -21.69
N ARG A 20 -5.71 -2.08 -20.51
CA ARG A 20 -4.30 -1.95 -20.14
C ARG A 20 -3.63 -3.32 -20.25
N ARG A 21 -2.52 -3.40 -20.98
CA ARG A 21 -1.65 -4.58 -21.03
C ARG A 21 -0.24 -4.15 -20.68
N GLU A 22 0.43 -4.96 -19.87
CA GLU A 22 1.77 -4.69 -19.40
C GLU A 22 2.58 -5.99 -19.48
N TYR A 23 3.74 -5.93 -20.12
CA TYR A 23 4.70 -7.01 -20.16
C TYR A 23 6.00 -6.50 -19.57
N ILE A 24 6.46 -7.18 -18.53
CA ILE A 24 7.70 -6.86 -17.83
C ILE A 24 8.62 -8.04 -18.09
N GLY A 25 9.66 -7.81 -18.89
CA GLY A 25 10.58 -8.89 -19.31
C GLY A 25 11.49 -9.41 -18.19
N ASN A 26 11.54 -8.71 -17.06
CA ASN A 26 12.33 -9.09 -15.89
C ASN A 26 11.54 -8.76 -14.60
N ASP A 27 11.99 -7.81 -13.79
CA ASP A 27 11.42 -7.57 -12.46
C ASP A 27 10.41 -6.41 -12.41
N HIS A 28 9.34 -6.58 -11.63
CA HIS A 28 8.41 -5.51 -11.25
C HIS A 28 8.54 -5.21 -9.76
N ASN A 29 9.05 -4.02 -9.44
CA ASN A 29 9.18 -3.56 -8.06
C ASN A 29 8.16 -2.46 -7.78
N LEU A 30 7.30 -2.67 -6.79
CA LEU A 30 6.31 -1.69 -6.34
C LEU A 30 6.49 -1.41 -4.85
N ILE A 31 6.71 -0.14 -4.49
CA ILE A 31 6.80 0.32 -3.11
C ILE A 31 5.70 1.35 -2.87
N VAL A 32 4.75 1.03 -2.00
CA VAL A 32 3.69 1.95 -1.57
C VAL A 32 3.88 2.26 -0.09
N LYS A 33 4.16 3.52 0.24
CA LYS A 33 4.47 3.95 1.62
C LYS A 33 3.26 4.07 2.54
N LYS A 34 2.05 4.19 1.98
CA LYS A 34 0.80 4.30 2.74
C LYS A 34 -0.11 3.11 2.45
N HIS A 35 -1.09 3.28 1.57
CA HIS A 35 -2.13 2.27 1.31
C HIS A 35 -2.13 1.86 -0.16
N ALA A 36 -2.02 0.56 -0.41
CA ALA A 36 -2.37 -0.04 -1.69
C ALA A 36 -3.83 -0.53 -1.60
N LYS A 37 -4.70 -0.03 -2.47
CA LYS A 37 -6.11 -0.41 -2.53
C LYS A 37 -6.43 -0.88 -3.95
N HIS A 38 -7.07 -2.03 -4.05
CA HIS A 38 -7.44 -2.63 -5.32
C HIS A 38 -8.92 -3.00 -5.28
N LEU A 39 -9.67 -2.57 -6.29
CA LEU A 39 -11.03 -3.04 -6.55
C LEU A 39 -11.01 -3.73 -7.90
N ILE A 40 -11.31 -5.02 -7.90
CA ILE A 40 -11.53 -5.81 -9.10
C ILE A 40 -13.02 -6.15 -9.10
N GLU A 41 -13.79 -5.52 -9.98
CA GLU A 41 -15.25 -5.68 -9.99
C GLU A 41 -15.71 -7.06 -10.45
N LYS A 42 -14.85 -7.75 -11.22
CA LYS A 42 -15.14 -9.08 -11.77
C LYS A 42 -14.16 -10.11 -11.22
N THR A 43 -13.24 -10.58 -12.04
CA THR A 43 -12.39 -11.73 -11.73
C THR A 43 -10.93 -11.29 -11.57
N ASN A 44 -10.30 -11.75 -10.49
CA ASN A 44 -8.87 -11.67 -10.30
C ASN A 44 -8.27 -13.08 -10.50
N ASN A 45 -7.44 -13.26 -11.52
CA ASN A 45 -6.70 -14.50 -11.75
C ASN A 45 -5.22 -14.25 -11.50
N LEU A 46 -4.63 -15.01 -10.58
CA LEU A 46 -3.22 -14.94 -10.26
C LEU A 46 -2.61 -16.33 -10.45
N THR A 47 -1.51 -16.40 -11.18
CA THR A 47 -0.69 -17.61 -11.29
C THR A 47 0.74 -17.26 -10.94
N VAL A 48 1.24 -17.86 -9.88
CA VAL A 48 2.63 -17.74 -9.45
C VAL A 48 3.28 -19.10 -9.67
N LYS A 49 4.27 -19.17 -10.59
CA LYS A 49 4.98 -20.43 -10.89
C LYS A 49 6.02 -20.78 -9.82
N GLY A 50 6.56 -19.75 -9.16
CA GLY A 50 7.48 -19.89 -8.05
C GLY A 50 6.76 -19.85 -6.72
N ASN A 51 7.38 -19.20 -5.73
CA ASN A 51 6.81 -19.03 -4.40
C ASN A 51 5.96 -17.75 -4.35
N ASP A 52 4.81 -17.83 -3.68
CA ASP A 52 4.07 -16.67 -3.20
C ASP A 52 4.32 -16.55 -1.68
N SER A 53 4.81 -15.39 -1.23
CA SER A 53 5.20 -15.15 0.16
C SER A 53 4.59 -13.85 0.64
N THR A 54 3.68 -13.95 1.59
CA THR A 54 2.97 -12.81 2.16
C THR A 54 3.31 -12.67 3.65
N HIS A 55 3.81 -11.51 4.06
CA HIS A 55 3.99 -11.16 5.46
C HIS A 55 3.04 -10.01 5.83
N VAL A 56 2.18 -10.24 6.81
CA VAL A 56 1.26 -9.24 7.34
C VAL A 56 1.59 -9.03 8.81
N SER A 57 2.16 -7.87 9.16
CA SER A 57 2.48 -7.53 10.56
C SER A 57 1.24 -7.13 11.37
N GLY A 58 0.16 -6.73 10.69
CA GLY A 58 -1.15 -6.44 11.28
C GLY A 58 -2.14 -7.60 11.14
N ASN A 59 -3.42 -7.27 11.05
CA ASN A 59 -4.48 -8.27 10.87
C ASN A 59 -4.70 -8.60 9.39
N GLN A 60 -4.89 -9.88 9.08
CA GLN A 60 -5.40 -10.34 7.79
C GLN A 60 -6.87 -10.72 7.92
N TYR A 61 -7.72 -10.19 7.03
CA TYR A 61 -9.14 -10.55 6.96
C TYR A 61 -9.42 -11.21 5.62
N LEU A 62 -10.11 -12.35 5.65
CA LEU A 62 -10.57 -13.07 4.46
C LEU A 62 -12.08 -13.31 4.60
N GLU A 63 -12.85 -12.84 3.63
CA GLU A 63 -14.28 -13.13 3.52
C GLU A 63 -14.56 -13.70 2.15
N VAL A 64 -15.11 -14.92 2.11
CA VAL A 64 -15.54 -15.58 0.89
C VAL A 64 -17.04 -15.83 1.00
N LYS A 65 -17.83 -15.15 0.16
CA LYS A 65 -19.31 -15.18 0.25
C LYS A 65 -19.93 -16.49 -0.26
N LYS A 66 -19.16 -17.27 -1.03
CA LYS A 66 -19.59 -18.54 -1.62
C LYS A 66 -18.68 -19.67 -1.12
N GLU A 67 -17.80 -20.17 -1.98
CA GLU A 67 -16.96 -21.34 -1.68
C GLU A 67 -15.48 -20.97 -1.66
N CYS A 68 -14.74 -21.60 -0.74
CA CYS A 68 -13.28 -21.55 -0.69
C CYS A 68 -12.74 -22.98 -0.89
N HIS A 69 -11.89 -23.16 -1.90
CA HIS A 69 -11.24 -24.44 -2.21
C HIS A 69 -9.74 -24.31 -1.98
N GLU A 70 -9.20 -25.08 -1.04
CA GLU A 70 -7.77 -25.12 -0.75
C GLU A 70 -7.23 -26.52 -1.02
N LYS A 71 -6.31 -26.64 -1.98
CA LYS A 71 -5.63 -27.91 -2.30
C LYS A 71 -4.14 -27.77 -2.08
N ILE A 72 -3.62 -28.57 -1.14
CA ILE A 72 -2.21 -28.56 -0.76
C ILE A 72 -1.56 -29.86 -1.25
N GLY A 73 -0.46 -29.76 -1.99
CA GLY A 73 0.18 -30.93 -2.62
C GLY A 73 1.03 -31.79 -1.68
N LYS A 74 1.54 -31.23 -0.56
CA LYS A 74 2.45 -31.96 0.35
C LYS A 74 2.07 -31.82 1.83
N LYS A 75 2.21 -30.62 2.39
CA LYS A 75 2.03 -30.37 3.84
C LYS A 75 1.30 -29.05 4.05
N TYR A 76 0.30 -29.06 4.93
CA TYR A 76 -0.40 -27.87 5.40
C TYR A 76 -0.06 -27.63 6.86
N PHE A 77 0.45 -26.43 7.18
CA PHE A 77 0.78 -26.02 8.54
C PHE A 77 -0.13 -24.86 8.93
N ASN A 78 -0.88 -25.03 10.01
CA ASN A 78 -1.76 -24.00 10.57
C ASN A 78 -1.49 -23.91 12.07
N SER A 79 -0.95 -22.76 12.50
CA SER A 79 -0.55 -22.53 13.89
C SER A 79 -1.06 -21.17 14.34
N SER A 80 -1.78 -21.16 15.45
CA SER A 80 -2.28 -19.95 16.11
C SER A 80 -1.62 -19.83 17.48
N GLY A 81 -1.23 -18.62 17.88
CA GLY A 81 -0.55 -18.40 19.16
C GLY A 81 -1.43 -18.63 20.40
N MET A 82 -2.76 -18.54 20.26
CA MET A 82 -3.69 -18.68 21.38
C MET A 82 -4.86 -19.63 21.05
N GLU A 83 -5.60 -19.37 19.98
CA GLU A 83 -6.87 -20.05 19.71
C GLU A 83 -7.04 -20.33 18.21
N THR A 84 -7.57 -21.51 17.87
CA THR A 84 -8.08 -21.83 16.53
C THR A 84 -9.54 -22.23 16.65
N HIS A 85 -10.42 -21.55 15.92
CA HIS A 85 -11.88 -21.77 15.93
C HIS A 85 -12.33 -22.37 14.60
N LEU A 86 -12.85 -23.60 14.62
CA LEU A 86 -13.46 -24.25 13.46
C LEU A 86 -14.96 -24.35 13.67
N LYS A 87 -15.73 -23.60 12.88
CA LYS A 87 -17.20 -23.63 12.93
C LYS A 87 -17.77 -23.91 11.55
N ALA A 88 -18.59 -24.96 11.46
CA ALA A 88 -19.45 -25.20 10.32
C ALA A 88 -20.93 -25.09 10.75
N GLY A 89 -21.79 -24.67 9.83
CA GLY A 89 -23.24 -24.60 10.09
C GLY A 89 -23.89 -25.97 10.22
N MET A 90 -23.40 -26.98 9.49
CA MET A 90 -23.98 -28.34 9.46
C MET A 90 -22.97 -29.43 9.83
N LYS A 91 -21.83 -29.52 9.13
CA LYS A 91 -20.87 -30.62 9.32
C LYS A 91 -19.42 -30.17 9.20
N ILE A 92 -18.54 -30.80 9.97
CA ILE A 92 -17.10 -30.81 9.76
C ILE A 92 -16.71 -32.27 9.49
N VAL A 93 -16.00 -32.52 8.41
CA VAL A 93 -15.47 -33.84 8.07
C VAL A 93 -13.95 -33.71 8.01
N ILE A 94 -13.25 -34.53 8.77
CA ILE A 94 -11.80 -34.65 8.76
C ILE A 94 -11.50 -36.09 8.34
N ASP A 95 -10.88 -36.23 7.19
CA ASP A 95 -10.47 -37.52 6.64
C ASP A 95 -8.95 -37.53 6.50
N ALA A 96 -8.33 -38.60 6.99
CA ALA A 96 -6.89 -38.81 6.92
C ALA A 96 -6.62 -40.27 6.61
N GLY A 97 -5.71 -40.53 5.67
CA GLY A 97 -5.47 -41.89 5.18
C GLY A 97 -4.74 -42.81 6.16
N MET A 98 -3.99 -42.27 7.12
CA MET A 98 -3.20 -43.08 8.06
C MET A 98 -3.57 -42.81 9.51
N ASP A 99 -3.52 -41.55 9.95
CA ASP A 99 -3.83 -41.24 11.34
C ASP A 99 -4.45 -39.85 11.52
N ILE A 100 -5.25 -39.72 12.58
CA ILE A 100 -5.71 -38.44 13.13
C ILE A 100 -5.32 -38.42 14.59
N THR A 101 -4.62 -37.37 15.03
CA THR A 101 -4.25 -37.18 16.44
C THR A 101 -4.76 -35.83 16.95
N LEU A 102 -5.54 -35.86 18.03
CA LEU A 102 -5.99 -34.68 18.77
C LEU A 102 -5.34 -34.70 20.15
N LYS A 103 -4.48 -33.72 20.46
CA LYS A 103 -3.69 -33.69 21.70
C LYS A 103 -3.89 -32.40 22.47
N ALA A 104 -4.00 -32.51 23.80
CA ALA A 104 -4.03 -31.38 24.72
C ALA A 104 -3.26 -31.75 26.01
N GLY A 105 -2.19 -31.02 26.32
CA GLY A 105 -1.31 -31.36 27.44
C GLY A 105 -0.78 -32.79 27.35
N GLY A 106 -0.97 -33.57 28.42
CA GLY A 106 -0.62 -34.99 28.48
C GLY A 106 -1.68 -35.96 27.92
N SER A 107 -2.84 -35.46 27.49
CA SER A 107 -3.96 -36.28 27.01
C SER A 107 -4.07 -36.24 25.48
N PHE A 108 -4.55 -37.32 24.87
CA PHE A 108 -4.80 -37.38 23.42
C PHE A 108 -5.88 -38.39 23.04
N ILE A 109 -6.41 -38.18 21.83
CA ILE A 109 -7.21 -39.13 21.06
C ILE A 109 -6.44 -39.39 19.77
N LYS A 110 -6.24 -40.66 19.42
CA LYS A 110 -5.60 -41.06 18.16
C LYS A 110 -6.48 -42.07 17.43
N LEU A 111 -6.69 -41.84 16.14
CA LEU A 111 -7.31 -42.77 15.21
C LEU A 111 -6.22 -43.25 14.28
N ASP A 112 -6.08 -44.56 14.10
CA ASP A 112 -5.16 -45.19 13.17
C ASP A 112 -5.69 -46.60 12.78
N PRO A 113 -5.00 -47.40 11.94
CA PRO A 113 -5.51 -48.70 11.51
C PRO A 113 -5.72 -49.72 12.65
N SER A 114 -5.17 -49.48 13.85
CA SER A 114 -5.41 -50.33 15.02
C SER A 114 -6.72 -49.99 15.75
N GLY A 115 -7.35 -48.86 15.43
CA GLY A 115 -8.62 -48.41 16.01
C GLY A 115 -8.53 -47.02 16.63
N VAL A 116 -9.26 -46.82 17.73
CA VAL A 116 -9.33 -45.55 18.45
C VAL A 116 -8.65 -45.68 19.82
N THR A 117 -7.57 -44.92 20.03
CA THR A 117 -6.88 -44.82 21.32
C THR A 117 -7.29 -43.54 22.03
N ILE A 118 -7.77 -43.65 23.28
CA ILE A 118 -8.11 -42.52 24.15
C ILE A 118 -7.26 -42.62 25.42
N LYS A 119 -6.36 -41.65 25.65
CA LYS A 119 -5.44 -41.66 26.80
C LYS A 119 -5.41 -40.31 27.50
N GLY A 120 -5.53 -40.33 28.83
CA GLY A 120 -5.41 -39.18 29.72
C GLY A 120 -5.45 -39.62 31.19
N ALA A 121 -5.11 -38.73 32.12
CA ALA A 121 -5.14 -39.04 33.56
C ALA A 121 -6.54 -39.43 34.06
N MET A 122 -7.58 -38.85 33.45
CA MET A 122 -8.98 -39.18 33.68
C MET A 122 -9.72 -39.08 32.34
N VAL A 123 -10.53 -40.09 32.01
CA VAL A 123 -11.39 -40.09 30.81
C VAL A 123 -12.83 -40.08 31.28
N LYS A 124 -13.54 -38.98 31.03
CA LYS A 124 -14.96 -38.86 31.36
C LYS A 124 -15.81 -39.16 30.12
N ILE A 125 -16.65 -40.18 30.19
CA ILE A 125 -17.59 -40.56 29.14
C ILE A 125 -18.99 -40.30 29.65
N ASN A 126 -19.79 -39.55 28.88
CA ASN A 126 -21.16 -39.16 29.23
C ASN A 126 -21.30 -38.54 30.65
N SER A 127 -20.24 -37.90 31.16
CA SER A 127 -20.21 -37.34 32.52
C SER A 127 -19.29 -36.11 32.60
N GLY A 128 -19.73 -35.09 33.34
CA GLY A 128 -18.96 -33.86 33.61
C GLY A 128 -18.66 -32.96 32.40
N GLY A 129 -18.07 -31.78 32.70
CA GLY A 129 -17.56 -30.83 31.70
C GLY A 129 -18.56 -29.77 31.23
N SER A 130 -18.06 -28.79 30.47
CA SER A 130 -18.84 -27.80 29.73
C SER A 130 -18.08 -27.48 28.44
N ALA A 131 -18.80 -27.39 27.31
CA ALA A 131 -18.15 -27.14 26.03
C ALA A 131 -17.67 -25.68 25.91
N ALA A 132 -16.50 -25.47 25.32
CA ALA A 132 -16.04 -24.14 24.97
C ALA A 132 -16.89 -23.55 23.82
N SER A 133 -17.16 -22.25 23.88
CA SER A 133 -17.91 -21.55 22.83
C SER A 133 -17.01 -21.18 21.65
N VAL A 134 -17.44 -21.52 20.43
CA VAL A 134 -16.73 -21.12 19.20
C VAL A 134 -17.06 -19.68 18.82
N LYS A 135 -16.04 -18.84 18.66
CA LYS A 135 -16.19 -17.43 18.25
C LYS A 135 -16.52 -17.37 16.75
N LYS A 136 -17.53 -16.57 16.39
CA LYS A 136 -17.86 -16.31 14.97
C LYS A 136 -16.77 -15.44 14.33
N ALA A 137 -16.33 -15.80 13.12
CA ALA A 137 -15.46 -14.94 12.32
C ALA A 137 -16.18 -13.63 11.97
N LYS A 138 -15.45 -12.51 12.03
CA LYS A 138 -15.94 -11.15 11.72
C LYS A 138 -14.91 -10.42 10.85
N PRO A 139 -14.72 -10.83 9.59
CA PRO A 139 -13.77 -10.16 8.71
C PRO A 139 -14.20 -8.72 8.46
N LYS A 140 -13.25 -7.80 8.45
CA LYS A 140 -13.48 -6.42 8.01
C LYS A 140 -13.19 -6.35 6.51
N GLY A 141 -14.16 -5.87 5.72
CA GLY A 141 -13.98 -5.67 4.28
C GLY A 141 -12.89 -4.62 3.97
N PRO A 142 -12.26 -4.70 2.78
CA PRO A 142 -11.26 -3.72 2.36
C PRO A 142 -11.92 -2.35 2.10
N SER A 143 -11.18 -1.27 2.37
CA SER A 143 -11.61 0.07 1.96
C SER A 143 -11.47 0.22 0.44
N GLN A 144 -12.44 0.84 -0.22
CA GLN A 144 -12.42 1.05 -1.67
C GLN A 144 -11.29 1.99 -2.12
N PRO A 145 -10.70 1.76 -3.31
CA PRO A 145 -9.76 2.68 -3.94
C PRO A 145 -10.44 3.98 -4.37
N LYS A 146 -9.64 5.04 -4.56
CA LYS A 146 -10.08 6.29 -5.19
C LYS A 146 -9.97 6.12 -6.70
N GLU A 147 -10.94 6.66 -7.45
CA GLU A 147 -10.85 6.72 -8.91
C GLU A 147 -9.82 7.77 -9.37
N ALA A 148 -9.20 7.49 -10.52
CA ALA A 148 -8.32 8.44 -11.22
C ALA A 148 -9.14 9.58 -11.85
N ASP A 149 -8.55 10.78 -11.93
CA ASP A 149 -9.17 11.98 -12.52
C ASP A 149 -9.75 11.70 -13.93
N ASP A 150 -10.89 12.31 -14.26
CA ASP A 150 -11.57 12.20 -15.55
C ASP A 150 -11.11 13.24 -16.60
N ALA A 151 -10.10 14.04 -16.24
CA ALA A 151 -9.48 15.09 -17.05
C ALA A 151 -10.46 16.17 -17.52
N LYS A 152 -11.52 16.43 -16.75
CA LYS A 152 -12.29 17.67 -16.91
C LYS A 152 -11.33 18.84 -16.70
N PRO A 153 -11.21 19.77 -17.68
CA PRO A 153 -10.38 20.94 -17.49
C PRO A 153 -10.79 21.68 -16.21
N GLY A 154 -9.82 22.07 -15.38
CA GLY A 154 -10.07 23.03 -14.31
C GLY A 154 -10.63 24.34 -14.87
N GLU A 155 -11.20 25.19 -14.01
CA GLU A 155 -11.57 26.54 -14.44
C GLU A 155 -10.35 27.24 -15.06
N LYS A 156 -10.56 27.85 -16.24
CA LYS A 156 -9.50 28.62 -16.92
C LYS A 156 -8.88 29.56 -15.89
N PHE A 157 -7.55 29.55 -15.78
CA PHE A 157 -6.83 30.57 -15.03
C PHE A 157 -7.30 31.95 -15.51
N LYS A 158 -8.06 32.66 -14.66
CA LYS A 158 -8.35 34.07 -14.90
C LYS A 158 -7.08 34.82 -14.56
N ALA A 159 -6.30 35.14 -15.59
CA ALA A 159 -5.21 36.08 -15.42
C ALA A 159 -5.79 37.37 -14.80
N PRO A 160 -5.16 37.92 -13.74
CA PRO A 160 -5.53 39.25 -13.28
C PRO A 160 -5.46 40.20 -14.47
N SER A 161 -6.41 41.13 -14.56
CA SER A 161 -6.38 42.17 -15.59
C SER A 161 -5.03 42.89 -15.52
N PRO A 162 -4.36 43.13 -16.66
CA PRO A 162 -3.16 43.97 -16.68
C PRO A 162 -3.46 45.29 -15.95
N PRO A 163 -2.52 45.82 -15.13
CA PRO A 163 -2.70 47.16 -14.57
C PRO A 163 -2.91 48.17 -15.70
N GLU A 164 -3.93 49.03 -15.57
CA GLU A 164 -4.36 49.98 -16.62
C GLU A 164 -3.29 51.05 -16.95
N THR A 165 -2.29 51.23 -16.10
CA THR A 165 -1.22 52.21 -16.31
C THR A 165 0.16 51.60 -16.04
N TRP A 166 1.03 51.69 -17.04
CA TRP A 166 2.47 51.53 -16.86
C TRP A 166 2.98 52.88 -16.35
N GLU A 167 3.24 53.02 -15.05
CA GLU A 167 3.97 54.20 -14.57
C GLU A 167 5.45 54.04 -14.94
N PRO A 168 6.00 54.90 -15.82
CA PRO A 168 7.43 54.86 -16.08
C PRO A 168 8.18 55.20 -14.78
N ILE A 169 9.12 54.34 -14.40
CA ILE A 169 10.04 54.63 -13.30
C ILE A 169 10.70 55.99 -13.59
N SER A 170 10.55 56.97 -12.70
CA SER A 170 11.17 58.28 -12.87
C SER A 170 12.68 58.12 -12.76
N LEU A 171 13.37 58.24 -13.89
CA LEU A 171 14.82 58.33 -13.94
C LEU A 171 15.22 59.74 -13.49
N ASP A 172 15.93 59.85 -12.38
CA ASP A 172 16.56 61.09 -11.92
C ASP A 172 17.78 61.42 -12.79
N PHE A 173 17.50 61.94 -13.99
CA PHE A 173 18.50 62.28 -15.00
C PHE A 173 19.63 63.20 -14.47
N PRO A 174 19.36 64.22 -13.64
CA PRO A 174 20.42 65.03 -13.01
C PRO A 174 21.43 64.19 -12.21
N THR A 175 20.94 63.30 -11.35
CA THR A 175 21.82 62.43 -10.53
C THR A 175 22.60 61.45 -11.39
N LEU A 176 21.94 60.87 -12.40
CA LEU A 176 22.58 59.94 -13.33
C LEU A 176 23.67 60.63 -14.17
N MET A 177 23.45 61.87 -14.60
CA MET A 177 24.44 62.66 -15.33
C MET A 177 25.62 63.08 -14.44
N ALA A 178 25.37 63.47 -13.19
CA ALA A 178 26.43 63.79 -12.24
C ALA A 178 27.31 62.55 -11.96
N GLN A 179 26.70 61.37 -11.80
CA GLN A 179 27.42 60.11 -11.65
C GLN A 179 28.23 59.77 -12.90
N LYS A 180 27.66 59.93 -14.10
CA LYS A 180 28.38 59.70 -15.36
C LYS A 180 29.61 60.59 -15.50
N ILE A 181 29.48 61.90 -15.24
CA ILE A 181 30.61 62.84 -15.30
C ILE A 181 31.70 62.45 -14.29
N THR A 182 31.29 62.07 -13.08
CA THR A 182 32.21 61.63 -12.03
C THR A 182 32.98 60.37 -12.44
N LEU A 183 32.29 59.39 -13.05
CA LEU A 183 32.91 58.17 -13.57
C LEU A 183 33.88 58.47 -14.72
N GLU A 184 33.51 59.35 -15.65
CA GLU A 184 34.37 59.75 -16.77
C GLU A 184 35.64 60.50 -16.31
N GLN A 185 35.52 61.35 -15.28
CA GLN A 185 36.66 62.08 -14.72
C GLN A 185 37.62 61.15 -13.97
N ALA A 186 37.10 60.25 -13.14
CA ALA A 186 37.92 59.29 -12.41
C ALA A 186 38.63 58.29 -13.34
N ALA A 187 37.98 57.89 -14.44
CA ALA A 187 38.62 57.06 -15.46
C ALA A 187 39.80 57.77 -16.15
N LYS A 188 39.75 59.10 -16.28
CA LYS A 188 40.83 59.91 -16.86
C LYS A 188 41.93 60.24 -15.86
N SER A 189 41.59 60.48 -14.59
CA SER A 189 42.56 60.86 -13.55
C SER A 189 43.21 59.67 -12.85
N GLY A 190 42.65 58.45 -12.98
CA GLY A 190 43.12 57.25 -12.28
C GLY A 190 42.85 57.27 -10.77
N THR A 191 42.07 58.23 -10.28
CA THR A 191 41.74 58.35 -8.85
C THR A 191 40.59 57.37 -8.51
N PRO A 192 40.74 56.47 -7.52
CA PRO A 192 39.65 55.61 -7.08
C PRO A 192 38.54 56.40 -6.36
N PHE A 193 37.29 55.94 -6.48
CA PHE A 193 36.14 56.58 -5.83
C PHE A 193 36.15 56.31 -4.32
N CYS A 194 36.08 57.37 -3.51
CA CYS A 194 35.83 57.27 -2.07
C CYS A 194 34.40 57.73 -1.78
N GLY A 195 33.50 56.81 -1.45
CA GLY A 195 32.08 57.11 -1.15
C GLY A 195 31.87 57.94 0.12
N THR A 196 32.90 58.11 0.95
CA THR A 196 32.91 58.94 2.15
C THR A 196 34.34 59.45 2.41
N CYS A 197 34.77 60.50 1.70
CA CYS A 197 35.98 61.24 2.05
C CYS A 197 35.62 62.71 2.30
N GLY A 198 35.59 63.11 3.58
CA GLY A 198 35.61 64.51 4.00
C GLY A 198 34.30 65.12 4.49
N LYS A 199 33.64 64.49 5.47
CA LYS A 199 33.36 65.07 6.80
C LYS A 199 33.25 63.93 7.81
#